data_AF-A0A975Q6G9-F1
#
_entry.id   AF-A0A975Q6G9-F1
#
_cell.length_a   1.000
_cell.length_b   1.000
_cell.length_c   1.000
_cell.angle_alpha   90.00
_cell.angle_beta   90.00
_cell.angle_gamma   90.00
#
_symmetry.space_group_name_H-M   'P 1'
#
loop_
_entity.id
_entity.type
_entity.pdbx_description
1 polymer ?
#
loop_
_entity_poly.entity_id
_entity_poly.type
_entity_poly.pdbx_seq_one_letter_code
_entity_poly.pdbx_strand_id
1 'polypeptide(L)'
;MADKKENAMGDGIPARLRGLDTNGNSISPTLTKVMDAMGFKRYVYELIDGQELSLETTDNGLYIVYISYYSYIALYIIGPYGHNSITTPDSNFFGSFVANTDLKILFGRKANEGVLYIKNNSGQKVIANIKKITI
;
A
#
# COMPACT_ATOMS: atom_id res chain seq x y z
N MET A 1 -40.42 1.13 20.38
CA MET A 1 -39.15 1.11 21.12
C MET A 1 -38.36 2.33 20.67
N ALA A 2 -37.90 3.18 21.58
CA ALA A 2 -37.04 4.31 21.21
C ALA A 2 -35.64 3.78 20.91
N ASP A 3 -35.00 4.33 19.87
CA ASP A 3 -33.61 4.02 19.55
C ASP A 3 -32.72 4.48 20.72
N LYS A 4 -31.91 3.58 21.27
CA LYS A 4 -31.01 3.90 22.40
C LYS A 4 -29.61 4.13 21.88
N LYS A 5 -29.02 5.26 22.25
CA LYS A 5 -27.60 5.52 22.02
C LYS A 5 -26.77 4.44 22.73
N GLU A 6 -25.75 3.94 22.07
CA GLU A 6 -25.01 2.78 22.56
C GLU A 6 -24.24 3.07 23.85
N ASN A 7 -23.82 4.32 24.04
CA ASN A 7 -23.22 4.82 25.28
C ASN A 7 -24.19 4.87 26.48
N ALA A 8 -25.47 4.55 26.27
CA ALA A 8 -26.52 4.48 27.29
C ALA A 8 -27.03 3.04 27.53
N MET A 9 -26.30 2.01 27.05
CA MET A 9 -26.63 0.61 27.35
C MET A 9 -26.18 0.22 28.76
N GLY A 10 -27.03 -0.55 29.44
CA GLY A 10 -27.17 -0.61 30.91
C GLY A 10 -25.94 -0.98 31.74
N ASP A 11 -24.97 -1.69 31.16
CA ASP A 11 -23.74 -2.10 31.85
C ASP A 11 -22.48 -1.40 31.30
N GLY A 12 -22.64 -0.40 30.43
CA GLY A 12 -21.54 0.29 29.76
C GLY A 12 -20.76 -0.54 28.73
N ILE A 13 -21.16 -1.80 28.51
CA ILE A 13 -20.50 -2.72 27.58
C ILE A 13 -21.33 -2.82 26.29
N PRO A 14 -20.77 -2.40 25.14
CA PRO A 14 -21.44 -2.55 23.85
C PRO A 14 -21.47 -4.03 23.42
N ALA A 15 -22.56 -4.47 22.80
CA ALA A 15 -22.68 -5.83 22.27
C ALA A 15 -21.64 -6.15 21.17
N ARG A 16 -21.10 -5.12 20.51
CA ARG A 16 -20.01 -5.18 19.53
C ARG A 16 -19.15 -3.92 19.65
N LEU A 17 -17.84 -4.03 19.57
CA LEU A 17 -16.96 -2.85 19.47
C LEU A 17 -17.24 -2.13 18.14
N ARG A 18 -17.75 -0.90 18.21
CA ARG A 18 -17.94 0.00 17.06
C ARG A 18 -17.52 1.42 17.44
N GLY A 19 -17.07 2.20 16.46
CA GLY A 19 -16.73 3.60 16.70
C GLY A 19 -18.01 4.40 16.99
N LEU A 20 -17.93 5.39 17.89
CA LEU A 20 -19.02 6.31 18.17
C LEU A 20 -18.68 7.71 17.68
N ASP A 21 -19.65 8.42 17.12
CA ASP A 21 -19.50 9.85 16.85
C ASP A 21 -19.67 10.68 18.13
N THR A 22 -19.43 11.99 18.05
CA THR A 22 -19.56 12.92 19.18
C THR A 22 -20.97 12.95 19.78
N ASN A 23 -21.97 12.48 19.03
CA ASN A 23 -23.37 12.42 19.46
C ASN A 23 -23.75 11.04 20.01
N GLY A 24 -22.83 10.07 20.04
CA GLY A 24 -23.05 8.71 20.52
C GLY A 24 -23.74 7.79 19.52
N ASN A 25 -23.78 8.15 18.24
CA ASN A 25 -24.28 7.29 17.17
C ASN A 25 -23.18 6.33 16.70
N SER A 26 -23.60 5.14 16.26
CA SER A 26 -22.69 4.16 15.68
C SER A 26 -22.08 4.68 14.37
N ILE A 27 -20.76 4.73 14.32
CA ILE A 27 -19.99 4.92 13.09
C ILE A 27 -19.72 3.54 12.51
N SER A 28 -20.19 3.28 11.29
CA SER A 28 -19.75 2.14 10.49
C SER A 28 -18.58 2.61 9.63
N PRO A 29 -17.31 2.32 9.99
CA PRO A 29 -16.19 2.73 9.17
C PRO A 29 -16.19 1.94 7.86
N THR A 30 -15.81 2.59 6.76
CA THR A 30 -15.55 1.87 5.51
C THR A 30 -14.26 1.06 5.64
N LEU A 31 -14.11 0.00 4.84
CA LEU A 31 -12.89 -0.81 4.82
C LEU A 31 -11.65 0.07 4.58
N THR A 32 -11.75 1.06 3.69
CA THR A 32 -10.70 2.05 3.43
C THR A 32 -10.28 2.80 4.70
N LYS A 33 -11.25 3.34 5.46
CA LYS A 33 -10.95 4.08 6.70
C LYS A 33 -10.33 3.19 7.78
N VAL A 34 -10.75 1.92 7.86
CA VAL A 34 -10.14 0.94 8.77
C VAL A 34 -8.70 0.65 8.36
N MET A 35 -8.45 0.44 7.06
CA MET A 35 -7.10 0.20 6.54
C MET A 35 -6.18 1.39 6.81
N ASP A 36 -6.64 2.62 6.58
CA ASP A 36 -5.88 3.84 6.87
C ASP A 36 -5.57 3.97 8.37
N ALA A 37 -6.58 3.78 9.24
CA ALA A 37 -6.42 3.87 10.70
C ALA A 37 -5.48 2.81 11.26
N MET A 38 -5.43 1.62 10.65
CA MET A 38 -4.53 0.53 11.02
C MET A 38 -3.14 0.66 10.37
N GLY A 39 -2.87 1.76 9.65
CA GLY A 39 -1.59 1.98 8.97
C GLY A 39 -1.35 1.02 7.81
N PHE A 40 -2.40 0.38 7.28
CA PHE A 40 -2.33 -0.52 6.13
C PHE A 40 -2.55 0.23 4.83
N LYS A 41 -1.51 0.91 4.33
CA LYS A 41 -1.49 1.36 2.95
C LYS A 41 -1.25 0.15 2.03
N ARG A 42 -2.28 -0.22 1.27
CA ARG A 42 -2.22 -1.27 0.25
C ARG A 42 -2.62 -0.68 -1.09
N TYR A 43 -1.77 -0.87 -2.09
CA TYR A 43 -2.04 -0.52 -3.46
C TYR A 43 -2.12 -1.80 -4.30
N VAL A 44 -3.12 -1.88 -5.17
CA VAL A 44 -3.30 -2.99 -6.10
C VAL A 44 -3.45 -2.41 -7.49
N TYR A 45 -2.53 -2.74 -8.38
CA TYR A 45 -2.52 -2.25 -9.75
C TYR A 45 -2.51 -3.41 -10.73
N GLU A 46 -3.39 -3.35 -11.72
CA GLU A 46 -3.24 -4.13 -12.95
C GLU A 46 -2.40 -3.31 -13.92
N LEU A 47 -1.27 -3.86 -14.35
CA LEU A 47 -0.29 -3.19 -15.22
C LEU A 47 -0.13 -4.00 -16.50
N ILE A 48 -0.42 -3.42 -17.66
CA ILE A 48 0.00 -3.98 -18.95
C ILE A 48 1.50 -3.82 -19.14
N ASP A 49 2.09 -4.52 -20.11
CA ASP A 49 3.50 -4.36 -20.41
C ASP A 49 3.82 -2.92 -20.88
N GLY A 50 4.96 -2.40 -20.45
CA GLY A 50 5.39 -1.01 -20.64
C GLY A 50 4.67 0.01 -19.75
N GLN A 51 3.60 -0.35 -19.04
CA GLN A 51 2.82 0.60 -18.24
C GLN A 51 3.57 1.04 -17.00
N GLU A 52 3.49 2.34 -16.74
CA GLU A 52 3.98 2.99 -15.53
C GLU A 52 2.82 3.70 -14.82
N LEU A 53 2.77 3.62 -13.49
CA LEU A 53 1.78 4.29 -12.66
C LEU A 53 2.44 4.96 -11.46
N SER A 54 1.94 6.14 -11.10
CA SER A 54 2.25 6.82 -9.84
C SER A 54 1.37 6.27 -8.72
N LEU A 55 1.94 6.13 -7.53
CA LEU A 55 1.21 5.79 -6.31
C LEU A 55 0.66 7.02 -5.58
N GLU A 56 0.97 8.23 -6.07
CA GLU A 56 0.54 9.52 -5.48
C GLU A 56 0.91 9.68 -4.00
N THR A 57 1.97 8.99 -3.56
CA THR A 57 2.47 9.06 -2.18
C THR A 57 3.93 9.46 -2.16
N THR A 58 4.26 10.37 -1.25
CA THR A 58 5.62 10.82 -0.95
C THR A 58 6.21 10.11 0.28
N ASP A 59 5.52 9.09 0.80
CA ASP A 59 5.89 8.39 2.01
C ASP A 59 7.24 7.67 1.90
N ASN A 60 8.05 7.77 2.95
CA ASN A 60 9.21 6.92 3.18
C ASN A 60 8.82 5.69 3.99
N GLY A 61 9.65 4.64 3.93
CA GLY A 61 9.53 3.48 4.81
C GLY A 61 9.81 2.14 4.12
N LEU A 62 9.32 1.08 4.77
CA LEU A 62 9.45 -0.29 4.30
C LEU A 62 8.24 -0.67 3.43
N TYR A 63 8.49 -1.20 2.24
CA TYR A 63 7.47 -1.61 1.29
C TYR A 63 7.69 -3.06 0.87
N ILE A 64 6.61 -3.82 0.81
CA ILE A 64 6.57 -5.15 0.21
C ILE A 64 5.89 -5.01 -1.16
N VAL A 65 6.55 -5.47 -2.21
CA VAL A 65 6.00 -5.51 -3.57
C VAL A 65 5.89 -6.97 -3.98
N TYR A 66 4.67 -7.40 -4.31
CA TYR A 66 4.35 -8.74 -4.74
C TYR A 66 3.71 -8.73 -6.13
N ILE A 67 4.21 -9.57 -7.04
CA ILE A 67 3.71 -9.68 -8.41
C ILE A 67 3.06 -11.04 -8.59
N SER A 68 1.72 -11.05 -8.66
CA SER A 68 0.93 -12.29 -8.61
C SER A 68 1.21 -13.25 -9.77
N TYR A 69 1.44 -12.73 -10.97
CA TYR A 69 1.67 -13.56 -12.16
C TYR A 69 2.90 -14.46 -12.02
N TYR A 70 3.99 -13.91 -11.46
CA TYR A 70 5.25 -14.63 -11.26
C TYR A 70 5.37 -15.23 -9.86
N SER A 71 4.46 -14.88 -8.93
CA SER A 71 4.56 -15.19 -7.50
C SER A 71 5.87 -14.71 -6.85
N TYR A 72 6.43 -13.61 -7.37
CA TYR A 72 7.68 -13.04 -6.89
C TYR A 72 7.42 -11.90 -5.92
N ILE A 73 8.27 -11.78 -4.90
CA ILE A 73 8.18 -10.79 -3.85
C ILE A 73 9.52 -10.08 -3.66
N ALA A 74 9.48 -8.77 -3.44
CA ALA A 74 10.64 -7.97 -3.07
C ALA A 74 10.31 -7.06 -1.89
N LEU A 75 11.34 -6.83 -1.06
CA LEU A 75 11.31 -5.92 0.06
C LEU A 75 12.11 -4.67 -0.31
N TYR A 76 11.48 -3.51 -0.18
CA TYR A 76 12.05 -2.21 -0.51
C TYR A 76 12.13 -1.33 0.72
N ILE A 77 13.31 -0.79 0.99
CA ILE A 77 13.51 0.30 1.95
C ILE A 77 13.60 1.58 1.11
N ILE A 78 12.64 2.48 1.30
CA ILE A 78 12.51 3.72 0.54
C ILE A 78 12.81 4.89 1.47
N GLY A 79 13.96 5.52 1.26
CA GLY A 79 14.39 6.73 1.95
C GLY A 79 14.24 7.99 1.08
N PRO A 80 14.44 9.18 1.67
CA PRO A 80 14.42 10.43 0.92
C PRO A 80 15.59 10.50 -0.08
N TYR A 81 15.44 11.32 -1.13
CA TYR A 81 16.52 11.68 -2.08
C TYR A 81 17.25 10.49 -2.74
N GLY A 82 16.53 9.41 -3.07
CA GLY A 82 17.10 8.29 -3.84
C GLY A 82 17.88 7.28 -2.98
N HIS A 83 17.85 7.40 -1.65
CA HIS A 83 18.42 6.42 -0.75
C HIS A 83 17.48 5.21 -0.63
N ASN A 84 17.59 4.27 -1.57
CA ASN A 84 16.76 3.09 -1.63
C ASN A 84 17.61 1.83 -1.46
N SER A 85 17.02 0.79 -0.88
CA SER A 85 17.60 -0.56 -0.86
C SER A 85 16.53 -1.59 -1.19
N ILE A 86 16.94 -2.66 -1.86
CA ILE A 86 16.06 -3.73 -2.28
C ILE A 86 16.64 -5.09 -1.89
N THR A 87 15.79 -5.98 -1.41
CA THR A 87 16.03 -7.42 -1.33
C THR A 87 15.03 -8.14 -2.22
N THR A 88 15.54 -8.93 -3.15
CA THR A 88 14.76 -9.68 -4.14
C THR A 88 15.40 -11.05 -4.35
N PRO A 89 14.62 -12.12 -4.61
CA PRO A 89 15.16 -13.42 -4.99
C PRO A 89 15.83 -13.42 -6.38
N ASP A 90 15.52 -12.45 -7.23
CA ASP A 90 16.05 -12.32 -8.59
C ASP A 90 16.44 -10.86 -8.86
N SER A 91 17.74 -10.61 -9.05
CA SER A 91 18.31 -9.29 -9.33
C SER A 91 17.95 -8.75 -10.71
N ASN A 92 17.47 -9.60 -11.62
CA ASN A 92 17.05 -9.21 -12.97
C ASN A 92 15.53 -8.97 -13.06
N PHE A 93 14.79 -9.31 -12.00
CA PHE A 93 13.34 -9.16 -11.99
C PHE A 93 12.91 -7.83 -11.38
N PHE A 94 13.31 -7.57 -10.14
CA PHE A 94 12.93 -6.36 -9.41
C PHE A 94 14.06 -5.34 -9.39
N GLY A 95 13.70 -4.08 -9.60
CA GLY A 95 14.60 -2.93 -9.53
C GLY A 95 13.97 -1.74 -8.86
N SER A 96 14.80 -0.72 -8.65
CA SER A 96 14.34 0.65 -8.41
C SER A 96 14.53 1.49 -9.66
N PHE A 97 13.88 2.66 -9.72
CA PHE A 97 14.02 3.62 -10.83
C PHE A 97 15.41 4.28 -10.81
N VAL A 98 16.44 3.49 -11.11
CA VAL A 98 17.80 3.90 -11.43
C VAL A 98 18.06 3.49 -12.89
N ALA A 99 19.04 4.08 -13.55
CA ALA A 99 19.22 4.09 -15.02
C ALA A 99 19.23 2.74 -15.78
N ASN A 100 19.10 1.59 -15.13
CA ASN A 100 18.91 0.30 -15.80
C ASN A 100 17.42 0.01 -16.02
N THR A 101 16.97 0.19 -17.26
CA THR A 101 15.57 0.03 -17.68
C THR A 101 15.16 -1.41 -17.99
N ASP A 102 16.10 -2.36 -17.99
CA ASP A 102 15.88 -3.72 -18.49
C ASP A 102 15.25 -4.66 -17.45
N LEU A 103 15.04 -4.17 -16.23
CA LEU A 103 14.40 -4.93 -15.16
C LEU A 103 12.90 -5.03 -15.40
N LYS A 104 12.35 -6.23 -15.13
CA LYS A 104 10.95 -6.56 -15.40
C LYS A 104 9.97 -5.71 -14.60
N ILE A 105 10.30 -5.40 -13.35
CA ILE A 105 9.46 -4.60 -12.46
C ILE A 105 10.32 -3.56 -11.77
N LEU A 106 9.98 -2.30 -11.97
CA LEU A 106 10.63 -1.18 -11.31
C LEU A 106 9.68 -0.60 -10.26
N PHE A 107 10.17 -0.43 -9.03
CA PHE A 107 9.42 0.22 -7.95
C PHE A 107 10.31 1.17 -7.17
N GLY A 108 9.81 2.38 -6.89
CA GLY A 108 10.55 3.39 -6.13
C GLY A 108 10.30 4.80 -6.65
N ARG A 109 11.11 5.75 -6.19
CA ARG A 109 11.07 7.14 -6.69
C ARG A 109 11.96 7.27 -7.92
N LYS A 110 11.49 7.99 -8.92
CA LYS A 110 12.37 8.49 -9.98
C LYS A 110 13.20 9.66 -9.45
N ALA A 111 14.36 9.89 -10.06
CA ALA A 111 15.24 10.98 -9.67
C ALA A 111 14.49 12.32 -9.68
N ASN A 112 14.50 13.03 -8.54
CA ASN A 112 13.83 14.32 -8.32
C ASN A 112 12.30 14.33 -8.39
N GLU A 113 11.62 13.17 -8.48
CA GLU A 113 10.17 13.10 -8.29
C GLU A 113 9.82 12.90 -6.81
N GLY A 114 8.79 13.61 -6.34
CA GLY A 114 8.37 13.53 -4.94
C GLY A 114 7.67 12.21 -4.58
N VAL A 115 7.07 11.55 -5.59
CA VAL A 115 6.17 10.40 -5.40
C VAL A 115 6.77 9.07 -5.85
N LEU A 116 6.18 7.97 -5.39
CA LEU A 116 6.55 6.62 -5.80
C LEU A 116 5.87 6.20 -7.09
N TYR A 117 6.59 5.40 -7.88
CA TYR A 117 6.11 4.82 -9.12
C TYR A 117 6.24 3.31 -9.09
N ILE A 118 5.48 2.65 -9.96
CA ILE A 118 5.70 1.27 -10.37
C ILE A 118 5.64 1.18 -11.89
N LYS A 119 6.54 0.41 -12.49
CA LYS A 119 6.56 0.13 -13.93
C LYS A 119 6.66 -1.37 -14.18
N ASN A 120 5.90 -1.83 -15.16
CA ASN A 120 5.98 -3.18 -15.68
C ASN A 120 6.67 -3.18 -17.05
N ASN A 121 7.79 -3.90 -17.17
CA ASN A 121 8.50 -4.19 -18.42
C ASN A 121 8.65 -5.71 -18.63
N SER A 122 7.75 -6.51 -18.03
CA SER A 122 7.92 -7.97 -17.98
C SER A 122 7.51 -8.69 -19.26
N GLY A 123 6.98 -7.98 -20.26
CA GLY A 123 6.38 -8.57 -21.46
C GLY A 123 5.00 -9.18 -21.24
N GLN A 124 4.45 -9.09 -20.02
CA GLN A 124 3.18 -9.70 -19.62
C GLN A 124 2.31 -8.71 -18.86
N LYS A 125 0.99 -8.90 -18.87
CA LYS A 125 0.09 -8.18 -17.97
C LYS A 125 0.22 -8.76 -16.56
N VAL A 126 0.44 -7.91 -15.56
CA VAL A 126 0.67 -8.34 -14.17
C VAL A 126 -0.25 -7.63 -13.19
N ILE A 127 -0.44 -8.24 -12.03
CA ILE A 127 -1.08 -7.61 -10.87
C ILE A 127 0.00 -7.37 -9.82
N ALA A 128 0.22 -6.10 -9.48
CA ALA A 128 1.14 -5.67 -8.44
C ALA A 128 0.37 -5.36 -7.15
N ASN A 129 0.74 -6.04 -6.06
CA ASN A 129 0.26 -5.77 -4.72
C ASN A 129 1.40 -5.13 -3.92
N ILE A 130 1.20 -3.89 -3.50
CA ILE A 130 2.19 -3.10 -2.77
C ILE A 130 1.64 -2.81 -1.38
N LYS A 131 2.40 -3.17 -0.34
CA LYS A 131 2.03 -2.89 1.06
C LYS A 131 3.13 -2.09 1.74
N LYS A 132 2.78 -0.92 2.29
CA LYS A 132 3.65 -0.23 3.24
C LYS A 132 3.57 -0.94 4.59
N ILE A 133 4.71 -1.20 5.19
CA ILE A 133 4.81 -1.62 6.58
C ILE A 133 4.98 -0.35 7.41
N THR A 134 3.96 -0.06 8.22
CA THR A 134 4.02 0.99 9.23
C THR A 134 4.66 0.40 10.47
N ILE A 135 5.75 1.02 10.93
CA ILE A 135 6.53 0.65 12.12
C ILE A 135 6.35 1.78 13.13
#